data_AF-A0A7Y0LY59-F1
#
_entry.id   AF-A0A7Y0LY59-F1
#
_cell.length_a   1.000
_cell.length_b   1.000
_cell.length_c   1.000
_cell.angle_alpha   90.00
_cell.angle_beta   90.00
_cell.angle_gamma   90.00
#
_symmetry.space_group_name_H-M   'P 1'
#
loop_
_entity.id
_entity.type
_entity.pdbx_description
1 polymer ?
#
loop_
_entity_poly.entity_id
_entity_poly.type
_entity_poly.pdbx_seq_one_letter_code
_entity_poly.pdbx_strand_id
1 'polypeptide(L)' 'MERQRVRRCLDGLTPTQHQAVTLAYYGGRTYREVAEELGAPLGTVMTRIRDGLLRLRDCLGVAA' A
#
# COMPACT_ATOMS: atom_id res chain seq x y z
N MET A 1 5.88 11.36 -16.83
CA MET A 1 4.44 11.57 -16.59
C MET A 1 3.83 10.48 -15.72
N GLU A 2 3.97 9.20 -16.07
CA GLU A 2 3.34 8.08 -15.34
C GLU A 2 3.87 7.86 -13.90
N ARG A 3 5.20 7.89 -13.70
CA ARG A 3 5.82 7.80 -12.37
C ARG A 3 5.35 8.89 -11.40
N GLN A 4 5.15 10.12 -11.88
CA GLN A 4 4.63 11.22 -11.05
C GLN A 4 3.16 10.99 -10.68
N ARG A 5 2.39 10.35 -11.56
CA ARG A 5 0.99 10.00 -11.30
C ARG A 5 0.87 8.94 -10.20
N VAL A 6 1.70 7.89 -10.26
CA VAL A 6 1.81 6.88 -9.19
C VAL A 6 2.21 7.51 -7.87
N ARG A 7 3.20 8.41 -7.88
CA ARG A 7 3.66 9.10 -6.67
C ARG A 7 2.55 9.92 -6.02
N ARG A 8 1.82 10.73 -6.81
CA ARG A 8 0.65 11.47 -6.31
C ARG A 8 -0.45 10.57 -5.74
N CYS A 9 -0.69 9.41 -6.34
CA CYS A 9 -1.67 8.46 -5.82
C CYS A 9 -1.20 7.79 -4.52
N LEU A 10 0.09 7.50 -4.39
CA LEU A 10 0.68 7.02 -3.13
C LEU A 10 0.53 8.08 -2.02
N ASP A 11 0.75 9.36 -2.32
CA ASP A 11 0.57 10.46 -1.37
C ASP A 11 -0.88 10.60 -0.87
N GLY A 12 -1.86 10.06 -1.59
CA GLY A 12 -3.28 10.02 -1.20
C GLY A 12 -3.66 8.87 -0.24
N LEU A 13 -2.73 7.97 0.07
CA LEU A 13 -2.95 6.89 1.03
C LEU A 13 -2.83 7.41 2.47
N THR A 14 -3.49 6.74 3.42
CA THR A 14 -3.18 7.01 4.84
C THR A 14 -1.72 6.61 5.12
N PRO A 15 -1.06 7.19 6.14
CA PRO A 15 0.32 6.82 6.48
C PRO A 15 0.48 5.30 6.66
N THR A 16 -0.48 4.66 7.31
CA THR A 16 -0.46 3.21 7.56
C THR A 16 -0.67 2.36 6.30
N GLN A 17 -1.49 2.81 5.35
CA GLN A 17 -1.66 2.18 4.04
C GLN A 17 -0.40 2.36 3.20
N HIS A 18 0.13 3.58 3.13
CA HIS A 18 1.35 3.91 2.37
C HIS A 18 2.53 3.05 2.85
N GLN A 19 2.74 2.99 4.16
CA GLN A 19 3.86 2.26 4.75
C GLN A 19 3.74 0.75 4.49
N ALA A 20 2.55 0.17 4.68
CA ALA A 20 2.31 -1.25 4.43
C ALA A 20 2.46 -1.62 2.94
N VAL A 21 1.90 -0.82 2.03
CA VAL A 21 2.06 -1.00 0.57
C VAL A 21 3.53 -0.86 0.18
N THR A 22 4.24 0.11 0.75
CA THR A 22 5.64 0.34 0.40
C THR A 22 6.54 -0.82 0.79
N LEU A 23 6.40 -1.32 2.02
CA LEU A 23 7.20 -2.46 2.49
C LEU A 23 6.91 -3.73 1.67
N ALA A 24 5.64 -3.99 1.34
CA ALA A 24 5.26 -5.17 0.58
C ALA A 24 5.74 -5.11 -0.89
N TYR A 25 5.46 -4.02 -1.60
CA TYR A 25 5.66 -3.93 -3.05
C TYR A 25 6.99 -3.33 -3.48
N TYR A 26 7.54 -2.38 -2.71
CA TYR A 26 8.85 -1.78 -2.98
C TYR A 26 9.95 -2.36 -2.10
N GLY A 27 9.61 -2.83 -0.90
CA GLY A 27 10.54 -3.49 0.03
C GLY A 27 10.68 -5.01 -0.17
N GLY A 28 9.86 -5.62 -1.03
CA GLY A 28 9.90 -7.07 -1.32
C GLY A 28 9.51 -7.96 -0.12
N ARG A 29 8.89 -7.38 0.91
CA ARG A 29 8.54 -8.07 2.15
C ARG A 29 7.25 -8.88 1.97
N THR A 30 7.20 -10.05 2.59
CA THR A 30 5.95 -10.79 2.79
C THR A 30 5.04 -10.06 3.78
N TYR A 31 3.74 -10.33 3.74
CA TYR A 31 2.79 -9.70 4.67
C TYR A 31 3.09 -10.01 6.14
N ARG A 32 3.72 -11.16 6.42
CA ARG A 32 4.17 -11.51 7.77
C ARG A 32 5.35 -10.65 8.22
N GLU A 33 6.36 -10.48 7.37
CA GLU A 33 7.49 -9.60 7.69
C GLU A 33 7.05 -8.13 7.83
N VAL A 34 6.07 -7.68 7.03
CA VAL A 34 5.46 -6.34 7.22
C VAL A 34 4.73 -6.25 8.56
N ALA A 35 4.01 -7.29 8.98
CA ALA A 35 3.33 -7.33 10.28
C ALA A 35 4.31 -7.27 11.45
N GLU A 36 5.42 -8.01 11.35
CA GLU A 36 6.51 -7.99 12.32
C GLU A 36 7.18 -6.61 12.39
N GLU A 37 7.54 -6.03 11.24
CA GLU A 37 8.22 -4.72 11.16
C GLU A 37 7.33 -3.57 11.66
N LEU A 38 6.02 -3.62 11.38
CA LEU A 38 5.06 -2.60 11.82
C LEU A 38 4.50 -2.84 13.23
N GLY A 39 4.85 -3.94 13.89
CA GLY A 39 4.29 -4.32 15.20
C GLY A 39 2.76 -4.42 15.18
N ALA A 40 2.17 -4.86 14.07
CA ALA A 40 0.73 -4.88 13.86
C ALA A 40 0.23 -6.31 13.56
N PRO A 41 -1.01 -6.68 13.95
CA PRO A 41 -1.56 -7.98 13.59
C PRO A 41 -1.57 -8.22 12.08
N LEU A 42 -1.29 -9.45 11.64
CA LEU A 42 -1.26 -9.81 10.21
C LEU A 42 -2.56 -9.43 9.49
N GLY A 43 -3.71 -9.67 10.12
CA GLY A 43 -5.01 -9.27 9.56
C GLY A 43 -5.14 -7.76 9.34
N THR A 44 -4.59 -6.94 10.26
CA THR A 44 -4.54 -5.48 10.12
C THR A 44 -3.66 -5.06 8.95
N VAL A 45 -2.49 -5.69 8.78
CA VAL A 45 -1.60 -5.42 7.64
C VAL A 45 -2.26 -5.80 6.32
N MET A 46 -2.89 -6.97 6.24
CA MET A 46 -3.61 -7.39 5.03
C MET A 46 -4.70 -6.39 4.63
N THR A 47 -5.48 -5.89 5.60
CA THR A 47 -6.50 -4.86 5.33
C THR A 47 -5.88 -3.54 4.88
N ARG A 48 -4.82 -3.06 5.53
CA ARG A 48 -4.10 -1.84 5.11
C ARG A 48 -3.57 -1.93 3.67
N ILE A 49 -3.00 -3.08 3.31
CA ILE A 49 -2.49 -3.33 1.95
C ILE A 49 -3.66 -3.37 0.97
N ARG A 50 -4.72 -4.14 1.28
CA ARG A 50 -5.91 -4.24 0.43
C ARG A 50 -6.52 -2.87 0.16
N ASP A 51 -6.79 -2.09 1.21
CA ASP A 51 -7.42 -0.77 1.09
C ASP A 51 -6.51 0.22 0.37
N GLY A 52 -5.20 0.14 0.59
CA GLY A 52 -4.20 0.92 -0.13
C GLY A 52 -4.22 0.63 -1.64
N LEU A 53 -4.23 -0.65 -2.03
CA LEU A 53 -4.30 -1.04 -3.44
C LEU A 53 -5.62 -0.64 -4.10
N LEU A 54 -6.75 -0.76 -3.39
CA LEU A 54 -8.05 -0.28 -3.89
C LEU A 54 -8.01 1.22 -4.17
N ARG A 55 -7.49 2.02 -3.23
CA ARG A 55 -7.33 3.47 -3.44
C ARG A 55 -6.40 3.82 -4.58
N LEU A 56 -5.28 3.10 -4.73
CA LEU A 56 -4.35 3.31 -5.83
C LEU A 56 -5.00 2.99 -7.18
N ARG A 57 -5.76 1.89 -7.28
CA ARG A 57 -6.53 1.55 -8.48
C ARG A 57 -7.49 2.66 -8.85
N ASP A 58 -8.28 3.13 -7.89
CA ASP A 58 -9.28 4.17 -8.11
C ASP A 58 -8.62 5.50 -8.52
N CYS A 59 -7.52 5.89 -7.86
CA CYS A 59 -6.76 7.11 -8.19
C CYS A 59 -6.10 7.05 -9.57
N LEU A 60 -5.56 5.89 -9.96
CA LEU A 60 -4.92 5.70 -11.25
C LEU A 60 -5.94 5.58 -12.40
N GLY A 61 -7.22 5.45 -12.09
CA GLY A 61 -8.28 5.24 -13.07
C GLY A 61 -8.19 3.88 -13.74
N VAL A 62 -7.64 2.88 -13.04
CA VAL A 62 -7.59 1.48 -13.50
C VAL A 62 -8.93 0.83 -13.14
N ALA A 63 -10.01 1.31 -13.74
CA ALA A 63 -11.28 0.62 -13.75
C ALA A 63 -11.30 -0.34 -14.95
N ALA A 64 -11.69 -1.59 -14.72
CA ALA A 64 -12.00 -2.54 -15.78
C ALA A 64 -13.31 -2.17 -16.48
#